data_AF-A0A7T0BRV0-F1
#
_entry.id   AF-A0A7T0BRV0-F1
#
_cell.length_a   1.000
_cell.length_b   1.000
_cell.length_c   1.000
_cell.angle_alpha   90.00
_cell.angle_beta   90.00
_cell.angle_gamma   90.00
#
_symmetry.space_group_name_H-M   'P 1'
#
loop_
_entity.id
_entity.type
_entity.pdbx_description
1 polymer ?
#
loop_
_entity_poly.entity_id
_entity_poly.type
_entity_poly.pdbx_seq_one_letter_code
_entity_poly.pdbx_strand_id
1 'polypeptide(L)' 'MTKKAAETRMGKGKGDISHYSTYVRSGTIIFEVSGVSMLIAKKAFSLGDRKLTVKCKFVYYMYSNVV' A
#
# COMPACT_ATOMS: atom_id res chain seq x y z
N MET A 1 14.17 -6.05 -0.92
CA MET A 1 14.87 -5.72 -2.16
C MET A 1 16.34 -5.43 -1.89
N THR A 2 17.24 -6.16 -2.55
CA THR A 2 18.70 -5.96 -2.43
C THR A 2 19.23 -5.13 -3.59
N LYS A 3 20.17 -4.21 -3.34
CA LYS A 3 20.79 -3.37 -4.37
C LYS A 3 22.29 -3.28 -4.14
N LYS A 4 23.08 -3.29 -5.21
CA LYS A 4 24.52 -3.00 -5.14
C LYS A 4 24.76 -1.50 -5.04
N ALA A 5 25.89 -1.12 -4.43
CA ALA A 5 26.33 0.28 -4.41
C ALA A 5 26.44 0.83 -5.84
N ALA A 6 26.10 2.11 -6.00
CA ALA A 6 26.27 2.82 -7.26
C ALA A 6 27.75 2.74 -7.69
N GLU A 7 27.99 2.77 -9.01
CA GLU A 7 29.35 2.83 -9.60
C GLU A 7 30.21 1.56 -9.43
N THR A 8 29.63 0.46 -8.93
CA THR A 8 30.34 -0.85 -8.87
C THR A 8 30.09 -1.70 -10.11
N ARG A 9 31.11 -2.44 -10.56
CA ARG A 9 30.98 -3.45 -11.62
C ARG A 9 30.18 -4.67 -11.14
N MET A 10 29.64 -5.44 -12.08
CA MET A 10 28.93 -6.70 -11.79
C MET A 10 29.87 -7.75 -11.15
N GLY A 11 29.29 -8.80 -10.53
CA GLY A 11 30.03 -9.82 -9.75
C GLY A 11 30.11 -9.54 -8.25
N LYS A 12 30.95 -10.26 -7.50
CA LYS A 12 31.19 -10.09 -6.04
C LYS A 12 29.99 -10.39 -5.11
N GLY A 13 29.04 -11.21 -5.56
CA GLY A 13 27.91 -11.66 -4.73
C GLY A 13 26.66 -10.80 -4.81
N LYS A 14 25.73 -11.04 -3.87
CA LYS A 14 24.44 -10.33 -3.74
C LYS A 14 24.68 -8.98 -3.05
N GLY A 15 23.96 -7.94 -3.49
CA GLY A 15 24.06 -6.62 -2.86
C GLY A 15 23.37 -6.56 -1.50
N ASP A 16 23.59 -5.46 -0.79
CA ASP A 16 23.02 -5.22 0.54
C ASP A 16 21.50 -5.02 0.49
N ILE A 17 20.85 -5.19 1.65
CA ILE A 17 19.42 -4.93 1.80
C ILE A 17 19.18 -3.42 1.71
N SER A 18 18.35 -3.00 0.76
CA SER A 18 18.04 -1.58 0.56
C SER A 18 16.66 -1.20 1.10
N HIS A 19 15.65 -2.02 0.82
CA HIS A 19 14.26 -1.74 1.17
C HIS A 19 13.53 -3.04 1.45
N TYR A 20 12.45 -2.94 2.23
CA TYR A 20 11.48 -4.02 2.40
C TYR A 20 10.31 -3.80 1.44
N SER A 21 9.71 -4.89 0.99
CA SER A 21 8.60 -4.86 0.06
C SER A 21 7.64 -5.97 0.44
N THR A 22 6.33 -5.69 0.35
CA THR A 22 5.29 -6.70 0.46
C THR A 22 4.64 -6.94 -0.90
N TYR A 23 4.14 -8.15 -1.10
CA TYR A 23 3.46 -8.50 -2.33
C TYR A 23 1.95 -8.30 -2.16
N VAL A 24 1.35 -7.50 -3.06
CA VAL A 24 -0.08 -7.16 -3.03
C VAL A 24 -0.73 -7.68 -4.30
N ARG A 25 -1.71 -8.59 -4.16
CA ARG A 25 -2.54 -9.08 -5.28
C ARG A 25 -3.79 -8.22 -5.44
N SER A 26 -4.36 -8.22 -6.65
CA SER A 26 -5.69 -7.66 -6.88
C SER A 26 -6.72 -8.26 -5.91
N GLY A 27 -7.53 -7.40 -5.29
CA GLY A 27 -8.52 -7.80 -4.29
C GLY A 27 -8.00 -7.83 -2.84
N THR A 28 -6.71 -7.61 -2.60
CA THR A 28 -6.16 -7.50 -1.24
C THR A 28 -6.61 -6.19 -0.59
N ILE A 29 -7.15 -6.25 0.63
CA ILE A 29 -7.38 -5.06 1.46
C ILE A 29 -6.05 -4.64 2.09
N ILE A 30 -5.59 -3.43 1.77
CA ILE A 30 -4.28 -2.90 2.21
C ILE A 30 -4.42 -2.12 3.52
N PHE A 31 -5.51 -1.37 3.66
CA PHE A 31 -5.76 -0.48 4.79
C PHE A 31 -7.24 -0.53 5.16
N GLU A 32 -7.51 -0.40 6.46
CA GLU A 32 -8.85 -0.30 7.03
C GLU A 32 -8.87 0.85 8.03
N VAL A 33 -10.03 1.50 8.18
CA VAL A 33 -10.22 2.58 9.15
C VAL A 33 -11.65 2.51 9.71
N SER A 34 -11.79 2.83 10.99
CA SER A 34 -13.07 2.93 11.69
C SER A 34 -13.10 4.18 12.58
N GLY A 35 -14.28 4.54 13.11
CA GLY A 35 -14.42 5.68 14.03
C GLY A 35 -14.38 7.07 13.40
N VAL A 36 -14.50 7.17 12.07
CA VAL A 36 -14.54 8.45 11.34
C VAL A 36 -15.75 8.51 10.41
N SER A 37 -16.19 9.73 10.06
CA SER A 37 -17.28 9.90 9.11
C SER A 37 -16.86 9.44 7.70
N MET A 38 -17.84 8.99 6.91
CA MET A 38 -17.63 8.48 5.56
C MET A 38 -16.94 9.51 4.64
N LEU A 39 -17.26 10.80 4.78
CA LEU A 39 -16.65 11.88 4.01
C LEU A 39 -15.15 12.00 4.29
N ILE A 40 -14.76 11.91 5.56
CA ILE A 40 -13.36 11.97 5.98
C ILE A 40 -12.61 10.74 5.49
N ALA A 41 -13.17 9.54 5.70
CA ALA A 41 -12.58 8.29 5.23
C ALA A 41 -12.34 8.31 3.72
N LYS A 42 -13.36 8.67 2.93
CA LYS A 42 -13.27 8.74 1.47
C LYS A 42 -12.20 9.72 1.00
N LYS A 43 -12.10 10.90 1.63
CA LYS A 43 -11.07 11.91 1.30
C LYS A 43 -9.68 11.40 1.66
N ALA A 44 -9.50 10.81 2.83
CA ALA A 44 -8.21 10.26 3.28
C ALA A 44 -7.72 9.14 2.34
N PHE A 45 -8.58 8.18 1.99
CA PHE A 45 -8.20 7.11 1.07
C PHE A 45 -7.96 7.61 -0.36
N SER A 46 -8.70 8.62 -0.82
CA SER A 46 -8.42 9.22 -2.13
C SER A 46 -7.05 9.91 -2.18
N LEU A 47 -6.59 10.50 -1.07
CA LEU A 47 -5.24 11.05 -0.98
C LEU A 47 -4.18 9.94 -0.87
N GLY A 48 -4.48 8.87 -0.12
CA GLY A 48 -3.60 7.71 0.05
C GLY A 48 -3.37 6.94 -1.26
N ASP A 49 -4.43 6.71 -2.05
CA ASP A 49 -4.37 6.03 -3.36
C ASP A 49 -3.35 6.70 -4.30
N ARG A 50 -3.26 8.03 -4.28
CA ARG A 50 -2.29 8.80 -5.09
C ARG A 50 -0.82 8.61 -4.68
N LYS A 51 -0.55 7.97 -3.54
CA LYS A 51 0.80 7.65 -3.06
C LYS A 51 1.20 6.21 -3.34
N LEU A 52 0.25 5.37 -3.73
CA LEU A 52 0.49 3.98 -4.06
C LEU A 52 0.77 3.83 -5.55
N THR A 53 1.57 2.84 -5.90
CA THR A 53 1.93 2.54 -7.30
C THR A 53 0.91 1.62 -7.98
N VAL A 54 -0.24 1.38 -7.36
CA VAL A 54 -1.32 0.52 -7.85
C VAL A 54 -2.66 1.26 -7.73
N LYS A 55 -3.60 0.94 -8.61
CA LYS A 55 -4.96 1.49 -8.52
C LYS A 55 -5.69 0.81 -7.36
N CYS A 56 -6.20 1.59 -6.41
CA CYS A 56 -7.03 1.07 -5.34
C CYS A 56 -8.52 1.33 -5.59
N LYS A 57 -9.36 0.50 -4.95
CA LYS A 57 -10.80 0.70 -4.88
C LYS A 57 -11.20 0.93 -3.43
N PHE A 58 -11.90 2.02 -3.16
CA PHE A 58 -12.48 2.25 -1.85
C PHE A 58 -13.71 1.35 -1.66
N VAL A 59 -13.70 0.57 -0.59
CA VAL A 59 -14.79 -0.32 -0.18
C VAL A 59 -15.17 0.00 1.26
N TYR A 60 -16.43 -0.26 1.60
CA TYR A 60 -16.95 -0.02 2.94
C TYR A 60 -17.96 -1.12 3.27
N TYR A 61 -18.02 -1.52 4.54
CA TYR A 61 -18.98 -2.52 4.97
C TYR A 61 -20.38 -1.94 4.90
N MET A 62 -21.29 -2.67 4.24
CA MET A 62 -22.71 -2.37 4.25
C MET A 62 -23.36 -3.15 5.39
N TYR A 63 -23.15 -2.73 6.64
CA TYR A 63 -24.05 -3.14 7.70
C TYR A 63 -25.27 -2.23 7.66
N SER A 64 -26.40 -2.81 7.24
CA SER A 64 -27.74 -2.27 7.45
C SER A 64 -27.85 -1.79 8.90
N ASN A 65 -28.34 -0.57 9.09
CA ASN A 65 -28.81 -0.14 10.39
C ASN A 65 -29.84 -1.16 10.90
N VAL A 66 -29.49 -1.86 11.97
CA VAL A 66 -30.43 -2.47 12.91
C VAL A 66 -29.82 -2.26 14.29
N VAL A 67 -29.99 -1.07 14.85
CA VAL A 67 -30.76 -0.79 16.09
C VAL A 67 -31.29 0.64 16.00
#